data_AF-A0A529MW09-F1
#
_entry.id   AF-A0A529MW09-F1
#
_cell.length_a   1.000
_cell.length_b   1.000
_cell.length_c   1.000
_cell.angle_alpha   90.00
_cell.angle_beta   90.00
_cell.angle_gamma   90.00
#
_symmetry.space_group_name_H-M   'P 1'
#
loop_
_entity.id
_entity.type
_entity.pdbx_description
1 polymer ?
#
loop_
_entity_poly.entity_id
_entity_poly.type
_entity_poly.pdbx_seq_one_letter_code
_entity_poly.pdbx_strand_id
1 'polypeptide(L)'
;VLKSSAIFASNTSTIPITALAKNSARPKNFIGIHFFSPVDKMMLVEIILGKKTGDKALAVAFDFVRAIKKTPIVVNDTRGFYVNRCVLRYMSEAYKMLIEGVPAPMIENAAKAAGMPVGPLALTDETAIDLAQK
;
A
#
# COMPACT_ATOMS: atom_id res chain seq x y z
N VAL A 1 12.71 -25.25 -9.96
CA VAL A 1 13.15 -24.98 -8.56
C VAL A 1 13.82 -23.62 -8.51
N LEU A 2 13.48 -22.74 -7.56
CA LEU A 2 14.12 -21.43 -7.40
C LEU A 2 15.48 -21.56 -6.69
N LYS A 3 16.47 -20.72 -7.06
CA LYS A 3 17.77 -20.67 -6.38
C LYS A 3 17.60 -20.40 -4.88
N SER A 4 18.48 -20.95 -4.04
CA SER A 4 18.48 -20.74 -2.57
C SER A 4 18.64 -19.28 -2.16
N SER A 5 19.25 -18.46 -3.02
CA SER A 5 19.42 -17.01 -2.86
C SER A 5 18.27 -16.15 -3.39
N ALA A 6 17.25 -16.75 -4.03
CA ALA A 6 16.12 -16.00 -4.57
C ALA A 6 15.36 -15.24 -3.49
N ILE A 7 14.91 -14.03 -3.83
CA ILE A 7 14.04 -13.19 -3.01
C ILE A 7 12.59 -13.47 -3.38
N PHE A 8 11.72 -13.59 -2.37
CA PHE A 8 10.28 -13.69 -2.53
C PHE A 8 9.65 -12.36 -2.20
N ALA A 9 9.03 -11.74 -3.19
CA ALA A 9 8.30 -10.49 -3.02
C ALA A 9 6.79 -10.75 -3.11
N SER A 10 6.01 -10.13 -2.23
CA SER A 10 4.55 -10.12 -2.30
C SER A 10 4.01 -8.72 -2.57
N ASN A 11 3.04 -8.62 -3.49
CA ASN A 11 2.27 -7.40 -3.80
C ASN A 11 0.91 -7.38 -3.06
N THR A 12 0.81 -7.98 -1.87
CA THR A 12 -0.42 -7.88 -1.08
C THR A 12 -0.65 -6.41 -0.65
N SER A 13 -1.90 -6.01 -0.45
CA SER A 13 -2.27 -4.64 -0.05
C SER A 13 -2.60 -4.49 1.45
N THR A 14 -2.93 -5.59 2.14
CA THR A 14 -3.39 -5.54 3.54
C THR A 14 -2.83 -6.64 4.43
N ILE A 15 -2.40 -7.78 3.88
CA ILE A 15 -1.93 -8.92 4.66
C ILE A 15 -0.50 -8.65 5.14
N PRO A 16 -0.20 -8.71 6.44
CA PRO A 16 1.14 -8.46 6.94
C PRO A 16 2.18 -9.41 6.35
N ILE A 17 3.32 -8.87 5.91
CA ILE A 17 4.43 -9.64 5.32
C ILE A 17 4.99 -10.65 6.32
N THR A 18 5.03 -10.29 7.60
CA THR A 18 5.43 -11.18 8.69
C THR A 18 4.53 -12.42 8.78
N ALA A 19 3.23 -12.27 8.51
CA ALA A 19 2.29 -13.39 8.52
C ALA A 19 2.53 -14.32 7.32
N LEU A 20 2.70 -13.75 6.12
CA LEU A 20 3.01 -14.52 4.91
C LEU A 20 4.34 -15.26 5.02
N ALA A 21 5.35 -14.63 5.61
CA ALA A 21 6.68 -15.20 5.76
C ALA A 21 6.74 -16.40 6.72
N LYS A 22 5.72 -16.65 7.56
CA LYS A 22 5.70 -17.80 8.50
C LYS A 22 5.83 -19.15 7.79
N ASN A 23 5.24 -19.27 6.61
CA ASN A 23 5.26 -20.49 5.81
C ASN A 23 6.44 -20.55 4.82
N SER A 24 7.31 -19.55 4.82
CA SER A 24 8.52 -19.56 4.00
C SER A 24 9.64 -20.31 4.72
N ALA A 25 10.26 -21.26 4.04
CA ALA A 25 11.50 -21.89 4.52
C ALA A 25 12.68 -20.90 4.61
N ARG A 26 12.56 -19.72 3.97
CA ARG A 26 13.60 -18.68 3.89
C ARG A 26 13.01 -17.30 4.24
N PRO A 27 12.58 -17.07 5.48
CA PRO A 27 11.89 -15.83 5.86
C PRO A 27 12.80 -14.59 5.72
N LYS A 28 14.13 -14.75 5.81
CA LYS A 28 15.10 -13.68 5.54
C LYS A 28 15.07 -13.15 4.11
N ASN A 29 14.59 -13.96 3.16
CA ASN A 29 14.47 -13.60 1.76
C ASN A 29 13.05 -13.16 1.37
N PHE A 30 12.13 -13.02 2.33
CA PHE A 30 10.74 -12.66 2.08
C PHE A 30 10.52 -11.18 2.36
N ILE A 31 9.92 -10.45 1.42
CA ILE A 31 9.73 -9.00 1.49
C ILE A 31 8.40 -8.58 0.82
N GLY A 32 7.84 -7.44 1.20
CA GLY A 32 6.74 -6.83 0.46
C GLY A 32 7.26 -5.88 -0.61
N ILE A 33 6.66 -5.92 -1.80
CA ILE A 33 6.84 -4.92 -2.86
C ILE A 33 5.42 -4.58 -3.34
N HIS A 34 4.84 -3.54 -2.76
CA HIS A 34 3.47 -3.13 -3.00
C HIS A 34 3.41 -1.99 -4.03
N PHE A 35 2.80 -2.29 -5.16
CA PHE A 35 2.54 -1.38 -6.26
C PHE A 35 1.15 -0.76 -6.13
N PHE A 36 0.98 0.42 -6.71
CA PHE A 36 -0.30 1.11 -6.78
C PHE A 36 -0.88 1.04 -8.19
N SER A 37 -2.19 0.82 -8.30
CA SER A 37 -2.88 0.77 -9.58
C SER A 37 -3.21 2.18 -10.09
N PRO A 38 -3.10 2.45 -11.40
CA PRO A 38 -2.53 1.59 -12.44
C PRO A 38 -0.99 1.58 -12.38
N VAL A 39 -0.39 0.38 -12.40
CA VAL A 39 1.03 0.16 -12.09
C VAL A 39 1.97 0.87 -13.08
N ASP A 40 1.57 1.03 -14.34
CA ASP A 40 2.34 1.72 -15.37
C ASP A 40 2.42 3.24 -15.15
N LYS A 41 1.41 3.85 -14.51
CA LYS A 41 1.35 5.30 -14.28
C LYS A 41 1.80 5.71 -12.88
N MET A 42 1.57 4.86 -11.88
CA MET A 42 1.90 5.17 -10.49
C MET A 42 3.40 5.01 -10.22
N MET A 43 4.03 6.06 -9.70
CA MET A 43 5.47 6.09 -9.46
C MET A 43 5.88 5.44 -8.13
N LEU A 44 5.01 5.49 -7.13
CA LEU A 44 5.32 5.01 -5.78
C LEU A 44 5.36 3.48 -5.74
N VAL A 45 6.28 2.93 -4.95
CA VAL A 45 6.27 1.53 -4.53
C VAL A 45 6.62 1.46 -3.05
N GLU A 46 5.82 0.77 -2.26
CA GLU A 46 6.13 0.47 -0.87
C GLU A 46 6.97 -0.81 -0.78
N ILE A 47 8.15 -0.71 -0.18
CA ILE A 47 8.98 -1.86 0.20
C ILE A 47 8.72 -2.12 1.69
N ILE A 48 8.14 -3.28 1.99
CA ILE A 48 7.65 -3.60 3.34
C ILE A 48 8.55 -4.63 4.03
N LEU A 49 9.09 -4.25 5.18
CA LEU A 49 9.95 -5.07 6.02
C LEU A 49 9.13 -5.92 6.99
N GLY A 50 9.03 -7.23 6.73
CA GLY A 50 8.56 -8.18 7.72
C GLY A 50 9.59 -8.33 8.86
N LYS A 51 9.15 -8.83 10.02
CA LYS A 51 10.02 -8.96 11.22
C LYS A 51 11.32 -9.73 11.01
N LYS A 52 11.35 -10.64 10.03
CA LYS A 52 12.51 -11.50 9.72
C LYS A 52 13.17 -11.15 8.39
N THR A 53 12.68 -10.14 7.66
CA THR A 53 13.25 -9.73 6.37
C THR A 53 14.71 -9.30 6.59
N GLY A 54 15.63 -9.81 5.76
CA GLY A 54 17.05 -9.51 5.87
C GLY A 54 17.49 -8.38 4.94
N ASP A 55 18.63 -7.77 5.26
CA ASP A 55 19.18 -6.61 4.54
C ASP A 55 19.41 -6.89 3.04
N LYS A 56 19.81 -8.11 2.68
CA LYS A 56 19.96 -8.51 1.28
C LYS A 56 18.64 -8.44 0.52
N ALA A 57 17.52 -8.83 1.13
CA ALA A 57 16.22 -8.77 0.48
C ALA A 57 15.77 -7.32 0.28
N LEU A 58 16.03 -6.47 1.28
CA LEU A 58 15.80 -5.03 1.19
C LEU A 58 16.62 -4.39 0.07
N ALA A 59 17.93 -4.63 0.03
CA ALA A 59 18.81 -4.07 -1.00
C ALA A 59 18.35 -4.48 -2.40
N VAL A 60 18.08 -5.77 -2.62
CA VAL A 60 17.60 -6.27 -3.92
C VAL A 60 16.25 -5.67 -4.31
N ALA A 61 15.31 -5.52 -3.37
CA ALA A 61 14.03 -4.88 -3.65
C ALA A 61 14.20 -3.40 -4.00
N PHE A 62 15.07 -2.69 -3.28
CA PHE A 62 15.35 -1.28 -3.52
C PHE A 62 15.98 -1.06 -4.91
N ASP A 63 16.99 -1.87 -5.26
CA ASP A 63 17.65 -1.84 -6.56
C ASP A 63 16.66 -2.18 -7.69
N PHE A 64 15.81 -3.19 -7.49
CA PHE A 64 14.77 -3.56 -8.44
C PHE A 64 13.80 -2.41 -8.71
N VAL A 65 13.26 -1.78 -7.66
CA VAL A 65 12.30 -0.67 -7.80
C VAL A 65 12.94 0.53 -8.52
N ARG A 66 14.21 0.82 -8.23
CA ARG A 66 14.95 1.88 -8.94
C ARG A 66 15.23 1.51 -10.40
N ALA A 67 15.56 0.26 -10.69
CA ALA A 67 15.82 -0.22 -12.05
C ALA A 67 14.58 -0.09 -12.96
N ILE A 68 13.38 -0.29 -12.40
CA ILE A 68 12.11 -0.06 -13.11
C ILE A 68 11.65 1.41 -13.07
N LYS A 69 12.53 2.33 -12.67
CA LYS A 69 12.31 3.78 -12.63
C LYS A 69 11.12 4.21 -11.76
N LYS A 70 10.88 3.51 -10.66
CA LYS A 70 9.88 3.86 -9.65
C LYS A 70 10.55 4.42 -8.38
N THR A 71 9.76 5.07 -7.55
CA THR A 71 10.19 5.69 -6.29
C THR A 71 9.91 4.75 -5.13
N PRO A 72 10.93 4.11 -4.53
CA PRO A 72 10.75 3.26 -3.36
C PRO A 72 10.57 4.09 -2.08
N ILE A 73 9.67 3.66 -1.21
CA ILE A 73 9.68 4.02 0.21
C ILE A 73 9.80 2.74 1.05
N VAL A 74 10.56 2.80 2.15
CA VAL A 74 10.74 1.64 3.04
C VAL A 74 9.86 1.83 4.26
N VAL A 75 9.03 0.82 4.55
CA VAL A 75 8.07 0.86 5.65
C VAL A 75 8.12 -0.43 6.47
N ASN A 76 7.82 -0.33 7.76
CA ASN A 76 7.70 -1.49 8.62
C ASN A 76 6.36 -2.20 8.42
N ASP A 77 6.35 -3.51 8.58
CA ASP A 77 5.16 -4.33 8.43
C ASP A 77 4.08 -4.03 9.48
N THR A 78 2.89 -3.72 8.99
CA THR A 78 1.66 -3.53 9.74
C THR A 78 0.47 -3.76 8.81
N ARG A 79 -0.74 -4.01 9.34
CA ARG A 79 -1.93 -4.17 8.50
C ARG A 79 -2.19 -2.88 7.72
N GLY A 80 -2.26 -2.99 6.38
CA GLY A 80 -2.46 -1.84 5.48
C GLY A 80 -1.24 -0.92 5.34
N PHE A 81 -0.06 -1.35 5.81
CA PHE A 81 1.23 -0.66 5.64
C PHE A 81 1.17 0.83 5.99
N TYR A 82 1.70 1.71 5.14
CA TYR A 82 1.66 3.14 5.35
C TYR A 82 0.56 3.79 4.51
N VAL A 83 0.58 3.63 3.18
CA VAL A 83 -0.31 4.38 2.28
C VAL A 83 -1.78 4.02 2.50
N ASN A 84 -2.12 2.73 2.53
CA ASN A 84 -3.52 2.32 2.72
C ASN A 84 -4.03 2.77 4.09
N ARG A 85 -3.20 2.76 5.13
CA ARG A 85 -3.59 3.28 6.45
C ARG A 85 -3.95 4.77 6.41
N CYS A 86 -3.24 5.58 5.62
CA CYS A 86 -3.56 6.99 5.45
C CYS A 86 -4.82 7.19 4.61
N VAL A 87 -4.92 6.51 3.46
CA VAL A 87 -6.03 6.65 2.51
C VAL A 87 -7.36 6.17 3.12
N LEU A 88 -7.36 5.06 3.85
CA LEU A 88 -8.56 4.57 4.54
C LEU A 88 -9.07 5.56 5.59
N ARG A 89 -8.18 6.34 6.24
CA ARG A 89 -8.60 7.39 7.19
C ARG A 89 -9.19 8.60 6.48
N TYR A 90 -8.59 9.02 5.38
CA TYR A 90 -9.14 10.06 4.52
C TYR A 90 -10.56 9.74 4.05
N MET A 91 -10.80 8.50 3.58
CA MET A 91 -12.14 8.04 3.19
C MET A 91 -13.08 7.91 4.40
N SER A 92 -12.59 7.43 5.54
CA SER A 92 -13.39 7.30 6.77
C SER A 92 -13.92 8.63 7.30
N GLU A 93 -13.15 9.71 7.22
CA GLU A 93 -13.62 11.03 7.64
C GLU A 93 -14.71 11.57 6.69
N ALA A 94 -14.60 11.31 5.39
CA ALA A 94 -15.64 11.69 4.44
C ALA A 94 -16.98 11.00 4.73
N TYR A 95 -16.96 9.73 5.12
CA TYR A 95 -18.16 9.03 5.56
C TYR A 95 -18.77 9.62 6.83
N LYS A 96 -17.96 10.03 7.80
CA LYS A 96 -18.46 10.70 9.01
C LYS A 96 -19.14 12.02 8.66
N MET A 97 -18.52 12.82 7.80
CA MET A 97 -19.12 14.07 7.31
C MET A 97 -20.47 13.83 6.62
N LEU A 98 -20.59 12.77 5.81
CA LEU A 98 -21.88 12.38 5.20
C LEU A 98 -22.92 12.02 6.27
N ILE A 99 -22.55 11.22 7.27
CA ILE A 99 -23.44 10.82 8.38
C ILE A 99 -23.90 12.05 9.18
N GLU A 100 -23.03 13.04 9.35
CA GLU A 100 -23.31 14.31 10.02
C GLU A 100 -24.16 15.28 9.18
N GLY A 101 -24.46 14.93 7.92
CA GLY A 101 -25.34 15.70 7.04
C GLY A 101 -24.62 16.71 6.14
N VAL A 102 -23.28 16.65 6.04
CA VAL A 102 -22.54 17.47 5.08
C VAL A 102 -22.84 16.99 3.66
N PRO A 103 -23.24 17.87 2.72
CA PRO A 103 -23.51 17.46 1.34
C PRO A 103 -22.27 16.87 0.65
N ALA A 104 -22.43 15.72 -0.02
CA ALA A 104 -21.35 15.02 -0.73
C ALA A 104 -20.52 15.93 -1.68
N PRO A 105 -21.13 16.83 -2.49
CA PRO A 105 -20.37 17.74 -3.35
C PRO A 105 -19.45 18.68 -2.56
N MET A 106 -19.84 19.06 -1.34
CA MET A 106 -19.03 19.94 -0.48
C MET A 106 -17.79 19.21 0.03
N ILE A 107 -17.93 17.94 0.43
CA ILE A 107 -16.81 17.09 0.88
C ILE A 107 -15.79 16.90 -0.25
N GLU A 108 -16.28 16.55 -1.45
CA GLU A 108 -15.46 16.38 -2.66
C GLU A 108 -14.70 17.66 -3.03
N ASN A 109 -15.40 18.81 -3.03
CA ASN A 109 -14.80 20.08 -3.39
C ASN A 109 -13.82 20.59 -2.33
N ALA A 110 -14.09 20.36 -1.05
CA ALA A 110 -13.17 20.71 0.03
C ALA A 110 -11.84 19.94 -0.09
N ALA A 111 -11.90 18.65 -0.42
CA ALA A 111 -10.71 17.85 -0.65
C ALA A 111 -9.88 18.34 -1.85
N LYS A 112 -10.54 18.67 -2.97
CA LYS A 112 -9.87 19.25 -4.14
C LYS A 112 -9.24 20.61 -3.82
N ALA A 113 -9.95 21.45 -3.07
CA ALA A 113 -9.43 22.74 -2.60
C ALA A 113 -8.21 22.57 -1.66
N ALA A 114 -8.16 21.47 -0.90
CA ALA A 114 -7.00 21.10 -0.08
C ALA A 114 -5.83 20.49 -0.88
N GLY A 115 -5.95 20.37 -2.21
CA GLY A 115 -4.90 19.87 -3.09
C GLY A 115 -4.95 18.37 -3.38
N MET A 116 -6.00 17.67 -2.96
CA MET A 116 -6.16 16.25 -3.29
C MET A 116 -6.55 16.08 -4.77
N PRO A 117 -5.92 15.14 -5.50
CA PRO A 117 -6.24 14.93 -6.92
C PRO A 117 -7.62 14.28 -7.13
N VAL A 118 -8.08 13.51 -6.16
CA VAL A 118 -9.37 12.81 -6.17
C VAL A 118 -10.02 13.02 -4.81
N GLY A 119 -11.30 13.36 -4.79
CA GLY A 119 -12.03 13.50 -3.55
C GLY A 119 -12.30 12.13 -2.90
N PRO A 120 -12.60 12.12 -1.59
CA PRO A 120 -12.57 10.89 -0.81
C PRO A 120 -13.72 9.93 -1.10
N LEU A 121 -14.88 10.43 -1.53
CA LEU A 121 -16.04 9.60 -1.85
C LEU A 121 -15.84 8.96 -3.23
N ALA A 122 -15.40 9.75 -4.22
CA ALA A 122 -15.03 9.23 -5.54
C ALA A 122 -13.90 8.19 -5.45
N LEU A 123 -12.91 8.41 -4.57
CA LEU A 123 -11.83 7.44 -4.34
C LEU A 123 -12.33 6.11 -3.75
N THR A 124 -13.43 6.16 -2.99
CA THR A 124 -14.06 4.96 -2.46
C THR A 124 -14.65 4.12 -3.60
N ASP A 125 -15.32 4.75 -4.57
CA ASP A 125 -15.90 4.04 -5.71
C ASP A 125 -14.82 3.29 -6.52
N GLU A 126 -13.62 3.87 -6.67
CA GLU A 126 -12.48 3.26 -7.36
C GLU A 126 -11.83 2.09 -6.60
N THR A 127 -11.86 2.13 -5.27
CA THR A 127 -11.19 1.12 -4.42
C THR A 127 -12.09 -0.05 -4.03
N ALA A 128 -13.34 -0.01 -4.49
CA ALA A 128 -14.44 -0.91 -4.15
C ALA A 128 -14.82 -0.88 -2.65
N ILE A 129 -16.07 -0.54 -2.37
CA ILE A 129 -16.62 -0.38 -1.01
C ILE A 129 -16.41 -1.65 -0.16
N ASP A 130 -16.43 -2.82 -0.77
CA ASP A 130 -16.27 -4.12 -0.09
C ASP A 130 -14.85 -4.34 0.44
N LEU A 131 -13.83 -3.76 -0.20
CA LEU A 131 -12.47 -3.74 0.30
C LEU A 131 -12.31 -2.76 1.47
N ALA A 132 -13.00 -1.62 1.42
CA ALA A 132 -12.97 -0.61 2.49
C ALA A 132 -13.67 -1.06 3.78
N GLN A 133 -14.63 -1.99 3.69
CA GLN A 133 -15.40 -2.50 4.84
C GLN A 133 -14.82 -3.75 5.54
N LYS A 134 -13.68 -4.31 5.09
CA LYS A 134 -13.02 -5.53 5.65
C LYS A 134 -11.65 -5.24 6.30
#